data_AF-A0A7C5MSY6-F1
#
_entry.id   AF-A0A7C5MSY6-F1
#
_cell.length_a   1.000
_cell.length_b   1.000
_cell.length_c   1.000
_cell.angle_alpha   90.00
_cell.angle_beta   90.00
_cell.angle_gamma   90.00
#
_symmetry.space_group_name_H-M   'P 1'
#
loop_
_entity.id
_entity.type
_entity.pdbx_description
1 polymer ?
#
loop_
_entity_poly.entity_id
_entity_poly.type
_entity_poly.pdbx_seq_one_letter_code
_entity_poly.pdbx_strand_id
1 'polypeptide(L)'
;MSTNLMNEALYHRDGAGQDQRALPLLDPQNVLIDERTTADLLQFAQKFGEQVYYYNAENGISGTWDAFLVENPAEMRSLSPAEKSTRREAWLKEILAYYTNSEEWEGAPESLNPLSRPHLALFVTFLQITRHIRDQLNELTAKHLDYFYRKALGLTRQESLPDHVNVVMDLAGDIDQFLLKKGALLHAGKDSEGKDLTYQTASDVVLTKAGVAELRTIFVERAYLDAEAYHLQYRTDDSQGFARLLRLVWGKPAPGD
;
A
#
# COMPACT_ATOMS: atom_id res chain seq x y z
N MET A 1 -1.56 35.77 17.35
CA MET A 1 -1.98 34.46 16.81
C MET A 1 -0.90 33.97 15.87
N SER A 2 0.02 33.15 16.35
CA SER A 2 0.96 32.38 15.52
C SER A 2 1.68 31.37 16.42
N THR A 3 2.13 30.30 15.76
CA THR A 3 2.99 29.21 16.24
C THR A 3 2.33 28.12 17.10
N ASN A 4 1.68 27.18 16.41
CA ASN A 4 1.54 25.80 16.87
C ASN A 4 1.91 24.84 15.73
N LEU A 5 3.08 25.06 15.12
CA LEU A 5 3.55 24.33 13.92
C LEU A 5 4.86 23.54 14.16
N MET A 6 5.32 23.39 15.40
CA MET A 6 6.63 22.78 15.70
C MET A 6 6.59 21.43 16.43
N ASN A 7 5.43 20.79 16.61
CA ASN A 7 5.33 19.54 17.38
C ASN A 7 4.95 18.26 16.61
N GLU A 8 4.67 18.33 15.31
CA GLU A 8 4.32 17.11 14.53
C GLU A 8 5.53 16.37 13.94
N ALA A 9 6.71 16.98 13.88
CA ALA A 9 7.88 16.39 13.21
C ALA A 9 8.68 15.39 14.08
N LEU A 10 8.39 15.27 15.39
CA LEU A 10 9.22 14.49 16.32
C LEU A 10 8.74 13.05 16.57
N TYR A 11 7.62 12.61 15.99
CA TYR A 11 7.02 11.29 16.31
C TYR A 11 6.95 10.27 15.17
N HIS A 12 7.45 10.55 13.97
CA HIS A 12 7.48 9.56 12.88
C HIS A 12 8.88 9.37 12.31
N ARG A 13 9.73 8.70 13.08
CA ARG A 13 10.72 7.79 12.51
C ARG A 13 10.29 6.38 12.85
N ASP A 14 9.17 5.94 12.29
CA ASP A 14 9.11 4.52 11.95
C ASP A 14 10.20 4.33 10.89
N GLY A 15 11.28 3.64 11.28
CA GLY A 15 12.16 3.08 10.27
C GLY A 15 11.30 2.29 9.30
N ALA A 16 11.51 2.44 7.99
CA ALA A 16 10.68 1.77 6.98
C ALA A 16 10.46 0.30 7.38
N GLY A 17 9.20 0.00 7.75
CA GLY A 17 8.77 -1.34 8.12
C GLY A 17 9.13 -2.30 7.00
N GLN A 18 9.29 -3.59 7.31
CA GLN A 18 9.73 -4.55 6.30
C GLN A 18 8.75 -4.64 5.11
N ASP A 19 7.47 -4.37 5.37
CA ASP A 19 6.38 -4.17 4.41
C ASP A 19 6.60 -2.97 3.48
N GLN A 20 7.17 -1.88 3.99
CA GLN A 20 7.47 -0.66 3.23
C GLN A 20 8.77 -0.78 2.40
N ARG A 21 9.51 -1.89 2.48
CA ARG A 21 10.71 -2.16 1.66
C ARG A 21 10.39 -2.78 0.30
N ALA A 22 9.16 -3.28 0.11
CA ALA A 22 8.76 -3.87 -1.16
C ALA A 22 8.64 -2.77 -2.22
N LEU A 23 9.48 -2.84 -3.26
CA LEU A 23 9.37 -1.92 -4.39
C LEU A 23 8.09 -2.26 -5.15
N PRO A 24 7.14 -1.32 -5.32
CA PRO A 24 5.90 -1.59 -6.04
C PRO A 24 6.17 -2.13 -7.44
N LEU A 25 7.20 -1.64 -8.14
CA LEU A 25 7.58 -2.11 -9.48
C LEU A 25 7.98 -3.60 -9.54
N LEU A 26 8.37 -4.19 -8.42
CA LEU A 26 8.75 -5.60 -8.33
C LEU A 26 7.60 -6.51 -7.89
N ASP A 27 6.39 -5.97 -7.70
CA ASP A 27 5.22 -6.80 -7.42
C ASP A 27 4.90 -7.67 -8.65
N PRO A 28 4.96 -9.02 -8.54
CA PRO A 28 4.61 -9.91 -9.64
C PRO A 28 3.18 -9.78 -10.14
N GLN A 29 2.28 -9.18 -9.35
CA GLN A 29 0.89 -8.92 -9.75
C GLN A 29 0.75 -7.75 -10.72
N ASN A 30 1.77 -6.89 -10.86
CA ASN A 30 1.72 -5.77 -11.81
C ASN A 30 1.83 -6.20 -13.28
N VAL A 31 2.43 -7.36 -13.54
CA VAL A 31 2.59 -7.89 -14.89
C VAL A 31 2.25 -9.36 -14.85
N LEU A 32 1.09 -9.70 -15.44
CA LEU A 32 0.69 -11.08 -15.65
C LEU A 32 1.10 -11.51 -17.06
N ILE A 33 1.40 -12.79 -17.24
CA ILE A 33 1.74 -13.30 -18.58
C ILE A 33 0.49 -13.44 -19.44
N ASP A 34 -0.63 -13.80 -18.82
CA ASP A 34 -1.95 -13.81 -19.44
C ASP A 34 -2.93 -12.99 -18.61
N GLU A 35 -3.20 -11.78 -19.08
CA GLU A 35 -4.12 -10.81 -18.48
C GLU A 35 -5.57 -10.99 -18.94
N ARG A 36 -5.85 -11.93 -19.84
CA ARG A 36 -7.22 -12.12 -20.36
C ARG A 36 -8.14 -12.58 -19.25
N THR A 37 -9.23 -11.86 -19.07
CA THR A 37 -10.31 -12.26 -18.17
C THR A 37 -11.19 -13.31 -18.84
N THR A 38 -12.05 -13.97 -18.05
CA THR A 38 -13.08 -14.86 -18.61
C THR A 38 -14.00 -14.11 -19.57
N ALA A 39 -14.28 -12.82 -19.30
CA ALA A 39 -15.06 -11.96 -20.18
C ALA A 39 -14.38 -11.74 -21.53
N ASP A 40 -13.06 -11.49 -21.53
CA ASP A 40 -12.29 -11.32 -22.76
C ASP A 40 -12.26 -12.59 -23.59
N LEU A 41 -12.15 -13.76 -22.95
CA LEU A 41 -12.19 -15.05 -23.64
C LEU A 41 -13.57 -15.35 -24.24
N LEU A 42 -14.65 -15.00 -23.53
CA LEU A 42 -16.02 -15.13 -24.04
C LEU A 42 -16.26 -14.21 -25.23
N GLN A 43 -15.83 -12.95 -25.14
CA GLN A 43 -15.94 -11.98 -26.22
C GLN A 43 -15.09 -12.40 -27.43
N PHE A 44 -13.88 -12.91 -27.18
CA PHE A 44 -13.03 -13.48 -28.21
C PHE A 44 -13.73 -14.65 -28.92
N ALA A 45 -14.30 -15.59 -28.16
CA ALA A 45 -14.98 -16.75 -28.73
C ALA A 45 -16.23 -16.36 -29.56
N GLN A 46 -17.00 -15.35 -29.11
CA GLN A 46 -18.11 -14.80 -29.90
C GLN A 46 -17.66 -14.21 -31.24
N LYS A 47 -16.56 -13.45 -31.24
CA LYS A 47 -15.98 -12.88 -32.48
C LYS A 47 -15.35 -13.95 -33.36
N PHE A 48 -14.71 -14.94 -32.74
CA PHE A 48 -14.07 -16.05 -33.45
C PHE A 48 -15.11 -16.91 -34.17
N GLY A 49 -16.26 -17.18 -33.54
CA GLY A 49 -17.36 -17.94 -34.16
C GLY A 49 -17.86 -17.34 -35.48
N GLU A 50 -17.86 -16.00 -35.61
CA GLU A 50 -18.22 -15.32 -36.87
C GLU A 50 -17.24 -15.60 -38.02
N GLN A 51 -16.01 -16.01 -37.72
CA GLN A 51 -14.96 -16.28 -38.71
C GLN A 51 -14.87 -17.76 -39.09
N VAL A 52 -15.55 -18.65 -38.36
CA VAL A 52 -15.50 -20.09 -38.60
C VAL A 52 -16.72 -20.51 -39.40
N TYR A 53 -16.51 -21.09 -40.58
CA TYR A 53 -17.60 -21.62 -41.40
C TYR A 53 -18.25 -22.86 -40.75
N TYR A 54 -19.58 -22.89 -40.83
CA TYR A 54 -20.38 -24.05 -40.44
C TYR A 54 -20.70 -24.87 -41.69
N TYR A 55 -20.42 -26.18 -41.66
CA TYR A 55 -20.69 -27.11 -42.74
C TYR A 55 -21.89 -27.99 -42.39
N ASN A 56 -22.82 -28.18 -43.33
CA ASN A 56 -23.96 -29.06 -43.17
C ASN A 56 -23.59 -30.55 -43.38
N ALA A 57 -24.57 -31.45 -43.27
CA ALA A 57 -24.37 -32.89 -43.43
C ALA A 57 -23.87 -33.28 -44.83
N GLU A 58 -24.18 -32.46 -45.84
CA GLU A 58 -23.74 -32.60 -47.23
C GLU A 58 -22.37 -31.95 -47.49
N ASN A 59 -21.68 -31.48 -46.44
CA ASN A 59 -20.38 -30.82 -46.48
C ASN A 59 -20.38 -29.49 -47.24
N GLY A 60 -21.55 -28.86 -47.41
CA GLY A 60 -21.73 -27.52 -47.94
C GLY A 60 -21.69 -26.45 -46.84
N ILE A 61 -21.22 -25.25 -47.18
CA ILE A 61 -21.18 -24.12 -46.24
C ILE A 61 -22.62 -23.65 -45.96
N SER A 62 -23.02 -23.65 -44.69
CA SER A 62 -24.36 -23.31 -44.21
C SER A 62 -24.30 -22.23 -43.11
N GLY A 63 -23.46 -21.21 -43.31
CA GLY A 63 -23.28 -20.09 -42.39
C GLY A 63 -21.99 -20.18 -41.58
N THR A 64 -22.00 -19.60 -40.40
CA THR A 64 -20.86 -19.52 -39.48
C THR A 64 -21.21 -20.12 -38.11
N TRP A 65 -20.20 -20.28 -37.26
CA TRP A 65 -20.38 -20.67 -35.86
C TRP A 65 -20.80 -19.49 -34.96
N ASP A 66 -21.29 -18.40 -35.53
CA ASP A 66 -21.82 -17.24 -34.80
C ASP A 66 -22.94 -17.64 -33.82
N ALA A 67 -23.70 -18.69 -34.15
CA ALA A 67 -24.76 -19.26 -33.33
C ALA A 67 -24.28 -19.96 -32.04
N PHE A 68 -22.97 -20.23 -31.89
CA PHE A 68 -22.43 -21.09 -30.82
C PHE A 68 -22.55 -20.48 -29.41
N LEU A 69 -22.35 -19.17 -29.27
CA LEU A 69 -22.39 -18.45 -27.99
C LEU A 69 -23.53 -17.44 -27.95
N VAL A 70 -24.70 -17.87 -28.43
CA VAL A 70 -25.88 -17.02 -28.59
C VAL A 70 -27.10 -17.67 -27.97
N GLU A 71 -27.86 -16.87 -27.21
CA GLU A 71 -29.11 -17.30 -26.58
C GLU A 71 -30.11 -17.86 -27.62
N ASN A 72 -30.42 -17.10 -28.68
CA ASN A 72 -31.29 -17.56 -29.76
C ASN A 72 -30.72 -17.18 -31.15
N PRO A 73 -30.13 -18.15 -31.89
CA PRO A 73 -29.56 -17.92 -33.21
C PRO A 73 -30.56 -17.38 -34.24
N ALA A 74 -31.84 -17.78 -34.17
CA ALA A 74 -32.85 -17.34 -35.11
C ALA A 74 -33.19 -15.86 -34.94
N GLU A 75 -33.40 -15.43 -33.68
CA GLU A 75 -33.62 -14.02 -33.35
C GLU A 75 -32.41 -13.17 -33.73
N MET A 76 -31.20 -13.63 -33.38
CA MET A 76 -29.98 -12.85 -33.61
C MET A 76 -29.69 -12.61 -35.09
N ARG A 77 -30.14 -13.49 -36.00
CA ARG A 77 -30.00 -13.29 -37.45
C ARG A 77 -30.83 -12.14 -37.99
N SER A 78 -31.99 -11.87 -37.37
CA SER A 78 -32.93 -10.83 -37.79
C SER A 78 -32.62 -9.42 -37.27
N LEU A 79 -31.75 -9.30 -36.27
CA LEU A 79 -31.39 -8.04 -35.63
C LEU A 79 -30.41 -7.20 -36.46
N SER A 80 -30.45 -5.88 -36.28
CA SER A 80 -29.43 -4.97 -36.84
C SER A 80 -28.06 -5.16 -36.15
N PRO A 81 -26.94 -4.76 -36.77
CA PRO A 81 -25.61 -4.90 -36.17
C PRO A 81 -25.47 -4.25 -34.79
N ALA A 82 -26.11 -3.11 -34.56
CA ALA A 82 -26.11 -2.42 -33.27
C ALA A 82 -26.85 -3.24 -32.19
N GLU A 83 -28.03 -3.75 -32.50
CA GLU A 83 -28.81 -4.60 -31.59
C GLU A 83 -28.10 -5.92 -31.29
N LYS A 84 -27.39 -6.50 -32.27
CA LYS A 84 -26.55 -7.69 -32.06
C LYS A 84 -25.43 -7.44 -31.05
N SER A 85 -24.80 -6.27 -31.04
CA SER A 85 -23.77 -5.93 -30.05
C SER A 85 -24.38 -5.85 -28.65
N THR A 86 -25.46 -5.09 -28.50
CA THR A 86 -26.15 -4.91 -27.22
C THR A 86 -26.63 -6.25 -26.64
N ARG A 87 -27.21 -7.11 -27.49
CA ARG A 87 -27.68 -8.43 -27.06
C ARG A 87 -26.53 -9.35 -26.65
N ARG A 88 -25.39 -9.30 -27.37
CA ARG A 88 -24.18 -10.06 -27.01
C ARG A 88 -23.58 -9.62 -25.69
N GLU A 89 -23.55 -8.32 -25.43
CA GLU A 89 -23.07 -7.77 -24.15
C GLU A 89 -23.98 -8.16 -22.99
N ALA A 90 -25.31 -8.13 -23.18
CA ALA A 90 -26.26 -8.60 -22.18
C ALA A 90 -26.07 -10.10 -21.89
N TRP A 91 -25.98 -10.91 -22.94
CA TRP A 91 -25.78 -12.35 -22.83
C TRP A 91 -24.43 -12.72 -22.17
N LEU A 92 -23.38 -11.95 -22.45
CA LEU A 92 -22.08 -12.13 -21.81
C LEU A 92 -22.15 -11.91 -20.29
N LYS A 93 -22.93 -10.94 -19.82
CA LYS A 93 -23.15 -10.74 -18.38
C LYS A 93 -23.85 -11.94 -17.74
N GLU A 94 -24.84 -12.53 -18.43
CA GLU A 94 -25.53 -13.73 -17.94
C GLU A 94 -24.61 -14.95 -17.87
N ILE A 95 -23.77 -15.18 -18.89
CA ILE A 95 -22.77 -16.27 -18.85
C ILE A 95 -21.75 -16.04 -17.73
N LEU A 96 -21.32 -14.80 -17.51
CA LEU A 96 -20.39 -14.48 -16.42
C LEU A 96 -21.01 -14.74 -15.05
N ALA A 97 -22.28 -14.37 -14.85
CA ALA A 97 -23.00 -14.66 -13.60
C ALA A 97 -23.13 -16.17 -13.36
N TYR A 98 -23.40 -16.95 -14.43
CA TYR A 98 -23.41 -18.40 -14.38
C TYR A 98 -22.04 -18.99 -14.04
N TYR A 99 -20.98 -18.46 -14.63
CA TYR A 99 -19.61 -18.87 -14.37
C TYR A 99 -19.16 -18.61 -12.92
N THR A 100 -19.58 -17.49 -12.31
CA THR A 100 -19.18 -17.14 -10.93
C THR A 100 -20.00 -17.84 -9.86
N ASN A 101 -21.31 -18.04 -10.08
CA ASN A 101 -22.23 -18.52 -9.06
C ASN A 101 -22.81 -19.90 -9.38
N SER A 102 -22.01 -20.82 -9.94
CA SER A 102 -22.49 -22.11 -10.46
C SER A 102 -23.30 -22.95 -9.45
N GLU A 103 -23.08 -22.81 -8.15
CA GLU A 103 -23.79 -23.54 -7.08
C GLU A 103 -25.23 -23.04 -6.86
N GLU A 104 -25.51 -21.76 -7.13
CA GLU A 104 -26.88 -21.20 -7.02
C GLU A 104 -27.83 -21.76 -8.08
N TRP A 105 -27.30 -22.42 -9.11
CA TRP A 105 -28.05 -23.02 -10.22
C TRP A 105 -28.31 -24.53 -10.04
N GLU A 106 -27.80 -25.15 -8.98
CA GLU A 106 -28.13 -26.54 -8.62
C GLU A 106 -29.61 -26.63 -8.22
N GLY A 107 -30.45 -27.14 -9.13
CA GLY A 107 -31.90 -27.34 -8.91
C GLY A 107 -32.81 -26.45 -9.75
N ALA A 108 -32.26 -25.57 -10.60
CA ALA A 108 -33.05 -24.87 -11.61
C ALA A 108 -33.60 -25.87 -12.64
N PRO A 109 -34.89 -25.79 -13.04
CA PRO A 109 -35.46 -26.70 -14.02
C PRO A 109 -34.69 -26.66 -15.35
N GLU A 110 -34.20 -27.83 -15.78
CA GLU A 110 -33.33 -28.07 -16.94
C GLU A 110 -33.91 -27.50 -18.26
N SER A 111 -35.24 -27.31 -18.32
CA SER A 111 -35.98 -26.85 -19.50
C SER A 111 -36.08 -25.33 -19.66
N LEU A 112 -35.63 -24.51 -18.70
CA LEU A 112 -35.87 -23.06 -18.71
C LEU A 112 -34.62 -22.18 -18.76
N ASN A 113 -33.41 -22.74 -18.67
CA ASN A 113 -32.19 -21.94 -18.74
C ASN A 113 -31.46 -22.16 -20.08
N PRO A 114 -31.38 -21.14 -20.96
CA PRO A 114 -30.58 -21.21 -22.19
C PRO A 114 -29.10 -21.57 -21.92
N LEU A 115 -28.60 -21.32 -20.71
CA LEU A 115 -27.24 -21.65 -20.25
C LEU A 115 -27.03 -23.16 -20.00
N SER A 116 -28.10 -23.95 -19.80
CA SER A 116 -28.02 -25.40 -19.58
C SER A 116 -27.82 -26.21 -20.87
N ARG A 117 -27.66 -25.54 -22.02
CA ARG A 117 -27.38 -26.21 -23.29
C ARG A 117 -26.05 -26.97 -23.21
N PRO A 118 -25.97 -28.24 -23.67
CA PRO A 118 -24.77 -29.06 -23.51
C PRO A 118 -23.48 -28.44 -24.03
N HIS A 119 -23.54 -27.70 -25.14
CA HIS A 119 -22.38 -27.03 -25.72
C HIS A 119 -21.89 -25.84 -24.89
N LEU A 120 -22.81 -25.08 -24.27
CA LEU A 120 -22.45 -23.97 -23.39
C LEU A 120 -21.88 -24.49 -22.07
N ALA A 121 -22.51 -25.50 -21.48
CA ALA A 121 -21.99 -26.15 -20.28
C ALA A 121 -20.56 -26.65 -20.51
N LEU A 122 -20.32 -27.39 -21.60
CA LEU A 122 -18.98 -27.86 -21.97
C LEU A 122 -17.98 -26.71 -22.14
N PHE A 123 -18.39 -25.62 -22.80
CA PHE A 123 -17.52 -24.47 -23.01
C PHE A 123 -17.20 -23.73 -21.71
N VAL A 124 -18.18 -23.55 -20.83
CA VAL A 124 -17.98 -22.95 -19.51
C VAL A 124 -17.06 -23.81 -18.65
N THR A 125 -17.25 -25.14 -18.64
CA THR A 125 -16.33 -26.06 -17.95
C THR A 125 -14.92 -25.98 -18.52
N PHE A 126 -14.76 -25.86 -19.85
CA PHE A 126 -13.46 -25.62 -20.47
C PHE A 126 -12.81 -24.33 -19.97
N LEU A 127 -13.57 -23.23 -19.86
CA LEU A 127 -13.07 -21.97 -19.31
C LEU A 127 -12.66 -22.09 -17.83
N GLN A 128 -13.41 -22.87 -17.03
CA GLN A 128 -13.06 -23.15 -15.64
C GLN A 128 -11.75 -23.94 -15.53
N ILE A 129 -11.58 -25.01 -16.31
CA ILE A 129 -10.36 -25.82 -16.28
C ILE A 129 -9.15 -25.00 -16.74
N THR A 130 -9.30 -24.22 -17.81
CA THR A 130 -8.21 -23.39 -18.34
C THR A 130 -7.81 -22.24 -17.41
N ARG A 131 -8.69 -21.84 -16.47
CA ARG A 131 -8.32 -20.87 -15.42
C ARG A 131 -7.11 -21.34 -14.63
N HIS A 132 -7.08 -22.61 -14.20
CA HIS A 132 -5.96 -23.15 -13.42
C HIS A 132 -4.62 -23.08 -14.17
N ILE A 133 -4.64 -23.32 -15.48
CA ILE A 133 -3.44 -23.21 -16.31
C ILE A 133 -2.99 -21.75 -16.41
N ARG A 134 -3.94 -20.81 -16.56
CA ARG A 134 -3.64 -19.37 -16.58
C ARG A 134 -3.06 -18.89 -15.26
N ASP A 135 -3.65 -19.32 -14.14
CA ASP A 135 -3.17 -18.97 -12.80
C ASP A 135 -1.73 -19.48 -12.60
N GLN A 136 -1.45 -20.73 -12.98
CA GLN A 136 -0.09 -21.30 -12.95
C GLN A 136 0.90 -20.57 -13.86
N LEU A 137 0.46 -20.16 -15.05
CA LEU A 137 1.27 -19.38 -15.98
C LEU A 137 1.64 -18.04 -15.34
N ASN A 138 0.68 -17.38 -14.71
CA ASN A 138 0.86 -16.08 -14.05
C ASN A 138 1.75 -16.15 -12.81
N GLU A 139 1.95 -17.32 -12.20
CA GLU A 139 2.97 -17.51 -11.15
C GLU A 139 4.42 -17.45 -11.67
N LEU A 140 4.64 -17.59 -12.99
CA LEU A 140 5.99 -17.65 -13.55
C LEU A 140 6.76 -16.34 -13.35
N THR A 141 6.09 -15.18 -13.35
CA THR A 141 6.73 -13.88 -13.10
C THR A 141 7.31 -13.82 -11.69
N ALA A 142 6.54 -14.25 -10.69
CA ALA A 142 7.00 -14.34 -9.31
C ALA A 142 8.16 -15.33 -9.15
N LYS A 143 8.05 -16.52 -9.76
CA LYS A 143 9.11 -17.56 -9.71
C LYS A 143 10.39 -17.09 -10.39
N HIS A 144 10.29 -16.40 -11.52
CA HIS A 144 11.42 -15.84 -12.24
C HIS A 144 12.14 -14.76 -11.40
N LEU A 145 11.36 -13.86 -10.78
CA LEU A 145 11.88 -12.82 -9.91
C LEU A 145 12.64 -13.41 -8.71
N ASP A 146 12.06 -14.41 -8.06
CA ASP A 146 12.67 -15.11 -6.93
C ASP A 146 13.97 -15.82 -7.34
N TYR A 147 13.95 -16.51 -8.48
CA TYR A 147 15.13 -17.14 -9.05
C TYR A 147 16.23 -16.12 -9.35
N PHE A 148 15.90 -15.02 -10.03
CA PHE A 148 16.86 -14.01 -10.43
C PHE A 148 17.54 -13.37 -9.21
N TYR A 149 16.77 -12.89 -8.24
CA TYR A 149 17.34 -12.22 -7.08
C TYR A 149 17.98 -13.17 -6.08
N ARG A 150 17.39 -14.33 -5.79
CA ARG A 150 17.92 -15.24 -4.76
C ARG A 150 18.95 -16.23 -5.29
N LYS A 151 18.77 -16.76 -6.51
CA LYS A 151 19.66 -17.81 -7.06
C LYS A 151 20.74 -17.23 -7.96
N ALA A 152 20.41 -16.32 -8.88
CA ALA A 152 21.39 -15.76 -9.79
C ALA A 152 22.25 -14.66 -9.14
N LEU A 153 21.62 -13.75 -8.39
CA LEU A 153 22.32 -12.67 -7.68
C LEU A 153 22.72 -13.02 -6.25
N GLY A 154 22.14 -14.07 -5.65
CA GLY A 154 22.48 -14.50 -4.30
C GLY A 154 21.99 -13.56 -3.19
N LEU A 155 21.00 -12.71 -3.46
CA LEU A 155 20.45 -11.80 -2.45
C LEU A 155 19.68 -12.60 -1.38
N THR A 156 19.95 -12.26 -0.12
CA THR A 156 19.25 -12.82 1.04
C THR A 156 18.24 -11.81 1.57
N ARG A 157 17.05 -12.28 1.96
CA ARG A 157 16.06 -11.43 2.63
C ARG A 157 16.66 -10.92 3.94
N GLN A 158 16.61 -9.61 4.15
CA GLN A 158 17.01 -9.03 5.44
C GLN A 158 16.06 -9.53 6.54
N GLU A 159 16.65 -9.94 7.65
CA GLU A 159 15.90 -10.36 8.84
C GLU A 159 15.13 -9.19 9.45
N SER A 160 14.09 -9.52 10.21
CA SER A 160 13.35 -8.53 10.99
C SER A 160 14.26 -8.02 12.11
N LEU A 161 14.42 -6.70 12.20
CA LEU A 161 15.06 -6.07 13.35
C LEU A 161 13.98 -5.84 14.42
N PRO A 162 14.20 -6.26 15.68
CA PRO A 162 13.27 -5.99 16.76
C PRO A 162 13.13 -4.50 17.02
N ASP A 163 11.93 -4.08 17.42
CA ASP A 163 11.66 -2.69 17.77
C ASP A 163 12.25 -2.32 19.14
N HIS A 164 12.59 -1.04 19.30
CA HIS A 164 13.07 -0.47 20.56
C HIS A 164 12.11 0.60 21.03
N VAL A 165 11.68 0.49 22.29
CA VAL A 165 10.79 1.46 22.95
C VAL A 165 11.41 1.97 24.24
N ASN A 166 11.20 3.24 24.53
CA ASN A 166 11.56 3.83 25.82
C ASN A 166 10.37 3.70 26.76
N VAL A 167 10.59 3.09 27.94
CA VAL A 167 9.56 2.92 28.96
C VAL A 167 9.93 3.76 30.17
N VAL A 168 9.01 4.63 30.58
CA VAL A 168 9.10 5.37 31.83
C VAL A 168 8.36 4.56 32.90
N MET A 169 9.02 4.33 34.03
CA MET A 169 8.49 3.53 35.13
C MET A 169 8.60 4.33 36.42
N ASP A 170 7.51 4.37 37.19
CA ASP A 170 7.49 4.96 38.53
C ASP A 170 7.57 3.85 39.59
N LEU A 171 8.33 4.12 40.65
CA LEU A 171 8.40 3.22 41.81
C LEU A 171 7.19 3.41 42.72
N ALA A 172 6.71 2.31 43.30
CA ALA A 172 5.72 2.36 44.37
C ALA A 172 6.28 3.10 45.60
N GLY A 173 5.39 3.70 46.40
CA GLY A 173 5.74 4.59 47.51
C GLY A 173 6.70 4.00 48.55
N ASP A 174 6.65 2.68 48.74
CA ASP A 174 7.40 1.97 49.79
C ASP A 174 8.82 1.56 49.38
N ILE A 175 9.23 1.76 48.11
CA ILE A 175 10.52 1.28 47.58
C ILE A 175 11.36 2.46 47.11
N ASP A 176 12.51 2.71 47.74
CA ASP A 176 13.37 3.85 47.40
C ASP A 176 14.25 3.61 46.17
N GLN A 177 14.70 2.37 45.96
CA GLN A 177 15.51 1.96 44.82
C GLN A 177 15.16 0.54 44.38
N PHE A 178 15.15 0.29 43.07
CA PHE A 178 14.91 -1.04 42.52
C PHE A 178 15.86 -1.33 41.36
N LEU A 179 16.54 -2.47 41.39
CA LEU A 179 17.39 -2.93 40.29
C LEU A 179 16.54 -3.75 39.31
N LEU A 180 16.27 -3.17 38.15
CA LEU A 180 15.66 -3.88 37.04
C LEU A 180 16.77 -4.54 36.21
N LYS A 181 16.84 -5.87 36.26
CA LYS A 181 17.83 -6.61 35.48
C LYS A 181 17.52 -6.57 33.98
N LYS A 182 18.56 -6.62 33.17
CA LYS A 182 18.53 -6.96 31.76
C LYS A 182 17.78 -8.26 31.61
N GLY A 183 16.85 -8.28 30.66
CA GLY A 183 16.08 -9.47 30.38
C GLY A 183 14.70 -9.52 31.01
N ALA A 184 14.33 -8.53 31.81
CA ALA A 184 13.00 -8.42 32.41
C ALA A 184 11.94 -8.24 31.32
N LEU A 185 10.87 -9.03 31.40
CA LEU A 185 9.79 -9.03 30.42
C LEU A 185 8.74 -7.98 30.80
N LEU A 186 8.38 -7.15 29.82
CA LEU A 186 7.39 -6.09 29.92
C LEU A 186 6.24 -6.40 28.95
N HIS A 187 5.03 -6.54 29.48
CA HIS A 187 3.85 -6.77 28.66
C HIS A 187 3.39 -5.46 28.02
N ALA A 188 3.21 -5.47 26.70
CA ALA A 188 2.80 -4.31 25.90
C ALA A 188 1.42 -4.49 25.24
N GLY A 189 0.58 -5.36 25.81
CA GLY A 189 -0.75 -5.66 25.27
C GLY A 189 -0.69 -6.69 24.13
N LYS A 190 -1.56 -6.52 23.13
CA LYS A 190 -1.69 -7.44 21.99
C LYS A 190 -1.43 -6.71 20.68
N ASP A 191 -0.86 -7.41 19.71
CA ASP A 191 -0.73 -6.90 18.35
C ASP A 191 -2.07 -6.92 17.59
N SER A 192 -2.04 -6.46 16.34
CA SER A 192 -3.19 -6.44 15.42
C SER A 192 -3.75 -7.83 15.11
N GLU A 193 -2.99 -8.90 15.34
CA GLU A 193 -3.39 -10.30 15.15
C GLU A 193 -3.88 -10.95 16.46
N GLY A 194 -3.89 -10.20 17.57
CA GLY A 194 -4.34 -10.64 18.88
C GLY A 194 -3.32 -11.45 19.69
N LYS A 195 -2.05 -11.47 19.27
CA LYS A 195 -0.95 -12.14 19.96
C LYS A 195 -0.29 -11.19 20.96
N ASP A 196 0.13 -11.73 22.10
CA ASP A 196 0.70 -10.93 23.18
C ASP A 196 2.08 -10.37 22.80
N LEU A 197 2.21 -9.04 22.88
CA LEU A 197 3.46 -8.30 22.68
C LEU A 197 4.23 -8.26 24.00
N THR A 198 5.45 -8.79 23.98
CA THR A 198 6.34 -8.79 25.14
C THR A 198 7.67 -8.16 24.76
N TYR A 199 8.05 -7.12 25.49
CA TYR A 199 9.34 -6.45 25.37
C TYR A 199 10.31 -6.92 26.44
N GLN A 200 11.60 -6.76 26.18
CA GLN A 200 12.64 -7.12 27.11
C GLN A 200 13.53 -5.91 27.40
N THR A 201 13.90 -5.72 28.68
CA THR A 201 14.86 -4.69 29.06
C THR A 201 16.23 -4.94 28.44
N ALA A 202 16.79 -3.94 27.77
CA ALA A 202 18.05 -4.06 27.05
C ALA A 202 19.29 -4.11 27.96
N SER A 203 19.20 -3.50 29.15
CA SER A 203 20.30 -3.39 30.12
C SER A 203 19.79 -3.42 31.56
N ASP A 204 20.71 -3.62 32.50
CA ASP A 204 20.45 -3.41 33.93
C ASP A 204 20.24 -1.92 34.19
N VAL A 205 19.16 -1.57 34.90
CA VAL A 205 18.83 -0.18 35.26
C VAL A 205 18.44 -0.12 36.73
N VAL A 206 19.08 0.79 37.47
CA VAL A 206 18.66 1.12 38.84
C VAL A 206 17.63 2.24 38.77
N LEU A 207 16.39 1.91 39.08
CA LEU A 207 15.30 2.87 39.17
C LEU A 207 15.33 3.54 40.54
N THR A 208 15.11 4.86 40.55
CA THR A 208 14.99 5.67 41.78
C THR A 208 13.77 6.58 41.68
N LYS A 209 13.31 7.14 42.79
CA LYS A 209 12.22 8.12 42.84
C LYS A 209 12.57 9.49 42.23
N ALA A 210 13.76 9.64 41.62
CA ALA A 210 14.20 10.90 41.04
C ALA A 210 13.48 11.17 39.71
N GLY A 211 12.69 12.25 39.66
CA GLY A 211 12.05 12.75 38.46
C GLY A 211 12.68 14.06 37.98
N VAL A 212 12.54 14.35 36.68
CA VAL A 212 12.94 15.65 36.12
C VAL A 212 11.93 16.71 36.55
N ALA A 213 12.30 17.57 37.51
CA ALA A 213 11.41 18.60 38.04
C ALA A 213 11.20 19.76 37.05
N GLU A 214 12.29 20.27 36.46
CA GLU A 214 12.23 21.36 35.47
C GLU A 214 13.38 21.23 34.45
N LEU A 215 13.08 21.50 33.18
CA LEU A 215 14.05 21.65 32.10
C LEU A 215 14.09 23.13 31.69
N ARG A 216 15.25 23.78 31.89
CA ARG A 216 15.46 25.17 31.49
C ARG A 216 16.54 25.23 30.43
N THR A 217 16.26 25.92 29.33
CA THR A 217 17.24 26.18 28.27
C THR A 217 17.68 27.63 28.34
N ILE A 218 18.98 27.89 28.43
CA ILE A 218 19.53 29.24 28.34
C ILE A 218 19.99 29.46 26.90
N PHE A 219 19.33 30.38 26.21
CA PHE A 219 19.75 30.86 24.90
C PHE A 219 20.51 32.17 25.08
N VAL A 220 21.80 32.17 24.72
CA VAL A 220 22.61 33.39 24.73
C VAL A 220 22.73 33.88 23.29
N GLU A 221 21.95 34.90 22.96
CA GLU A 221 22.09 35.61 21.69
C GLU A 221 23.33 36.50 21.74
N ARG A 222 24.36 36.15 20.96
CA ARG A 222 25.53 37.00 20.75
C ARG A 222 25.35 37.78 19.46
N ALA A 223 24.91 39.02 19.59
CA ALA A 223 24.92 39.98 18.49
C ALA A 223 26.33 40.58 18.37
N TYR A 224 26.99 40.38 17.22
CA TYR A 224 28.14 41.19 16.86
C TYR A 224 27.63 42.53 16.36
N LEU A 225 27.64 43.51 17.26
CA LEU A 225 27.32 44.88 16.94
C LEU A 225 28.52 45.50 16.25
N ASP A 226 28.45 45.59 14.92
CA ASP A 226 29.38 46.43 14.17
C ASP A 226 29.10 47.91 14.46
N ALA A 227 30.13 48.74 14.34
CA ALA A 227 30.04 50.15 14.68
C ALA A 227 29.07 50.89 13.73
N GLU A 228 28.96 50.47 12.47
CA GLU A 228 28.14 51.11 11.46
C GLU A 228 26.63 50.88 11.70
N ALA A 229 26.25 49.64 12.01
CA ALA A 229 24.91 49.20 12.37
C ALA A 229 24.44 49.88 13.66
N TYR A 230 25.32 50.06 14.66
CA TYR A 230 24.97 50.78 15.89
C TYR A 230 24.81 52.29 15.65
N HIS A 231 25.61 52.88 14.75
CA HIS A 231 25.43 54.27 14.33
C HIS A 231 24.08 54.49 13.63
N LEU A 232 23.73 53.60 12.70
CA LEU A 232 22.51 53.67 11.90
C LEU A 232 21.25 53.43 12.72
N GLN A 233 21.28 52.53 13.71
CA GLN A 233 20.13 52.21 14.56
C GLN A 233 19.67 53.38 15.45
N TYR A 234 20.57 54.32 15.77
CA TYR A 234 20.29 55.49 16.61
C TYR A 234 20.40 56.82 15.86
N ARG A 235 20.39 56.80 14.52
CA ARG A 235 20.45 57.98 13.67
C ARG A 235 19.09 58.68 13.55
N THR A 236 18.66 59.33 14.63
CA THR A 236 17.54 60.30 14.58
C THR A 236 18.03 61.72 14.29
N ASP A 237 19.30 62.01 14.59
CA ASP A 237 20.04 63.23 14.28
C ASP A 237 21.52 62.84 14.12
N ASP A 238 22.26 63.44 13.18
CA ASP A 238 23.63 63.03 12.78
C ASP A 238 24.60 63.04 13.98
N SER A 239 24.35 63.90 14.96
CA SER A 239 25.15 64.04 16.17
C SER A 239 24.93 62.91 17.20
N GLN A 240 23.70 62.38 17.29
CA GLN A 240 23.28 61.45 18.32
C GLN A 240 23.80 60.03 18.06
N GLY A 241 23.75 59.58 16.80
CA GLY A 241 24.26 58.26 16.40
C GLY A 241 25.77 58.14 16.64
N PHE A 242 26.53 59.20 16.36
CA PHE A 242 27.99 59.23 16.60
C PHE A 242 28.33 59.26 18.10
N ALA A 243 27.63 60.07 18.89
CA ALA A 243 27.85 60.12 20.34
C ALA A 243 27.52 58.79 21.05
N ARG A 244 26.50 58.05 20.59
CA ARG A 244 26.13 56.72 21.12
C ARG A 244 27.17 55.66 20.75
N LEU A 245 27.68 55.68 19.52
CA LEU A 245 28.77 54.81 19.06
C LEU A 245 30.03 55.00 19.90
N LEU A 246 30.41 56.25 20.14
CA LEU A 246 31.55 56.58 20.99
C LEU A 246 31.40 56.02 22.42
N ARG A 247 30.19 56.02 22.99
CA ARG A 247 29.91 55.38 24.30
C ARG A 247 30.02 53.85 24.28
N LEU A 248 29.74 53.20 23.14
CA LEU A 248 29.92 51.76 22.98
C LEU A 248 31.41 51.41 22.94
N VAL A 249 32.20 52.19 22.19
CA VAL A 249 33.66 52.00 22.05
C VAL A 249 34.41 52.32 23.34
N TRP A 250 33.98 53.35 24.07
CA TRP A 250 34.59 53.72 25.35
C TRP A 250 34.13 52.90 26.55
N GLY A 251 33.05 52.12 26.42
CA GLY A 251 32.41 51.42 27.54
C GLY A 251 31.88 52.40 28.60
N LYS A 252 31.07 51.94 29.56
CA LYS A 252 30.73 52.78 30.72
C LYS A 252 32.04 53.15 31.45
N PRO A 253 32.42 54.44 31.61
CA PRO A 253 33.36 54.78 32.65
C PRO A 253 32.56 54.76 33.96
N ALA A 254 32.68 53.69 34.73
CA ALA A 254 32.51 53.78 36.16
C ALA A 254 33.89 53.58 36.81
N PRO A 255 34.77 54.59 36.83
CA PRO A 255 35.91 54.58 37.73
C PRO A 255 35.40 55.07 39.08
N GLY A 256 34.92 54.15 39.91
CA GLY A 256 34.39 54.46 41.23
C GLY A 256 33.47 53.40 41.84
N ASP A 257 33.91 52.14 41.84
CA ASP A 257 33.74 51.12 42.89
C ASP A 257 34.62 49.90 42.55
#